data_AF-A0A9Q1Q3Y3-F1
#
_entry.id   AF-A0A9Q1Q3Y3-F1
#
_cell.length_a   1.000
_cell.length_b   1.000
_cell.length_c   1.000
_cell.angle_alpha   90.00
_cell.angle_beta   90.00
_cell.angle_gamma   90.00
#
_symmetry.space_group_name_H-M   'P 1'
#
loop_
_entity.id
_entity.type
_entity.pdbx_description
1 polymer ?
#
loop_
_entity_poly.entity_id
_entity_poly.type
_entity_poly.pdbx_seq_one_letter_code
_entity_poly.pdbx_strand_id
1 'polypeptide(L)'
;MFGNEGFVPKAHVFRDEATKFLLFANIFPVEHATRVNAHESYAQEACKVTRYQNLCVKSLASYTNKARRSPIRWARAGVSVSLREVKLVARYLNSLKMRSNTRSKGRNRAALLDCVECFQDTLDNLHKSLGVLRRLSFGRSIQRANEQHLDLAQCISD
;
A
#
# COMPACT_ATOMS: atom_id res chain seq x y z
N MET A 1 -14.24 -19.88 20.85
CA MET A 1 -13.24 -19.77 21.93
C MET A 1 -12.40 -18.55 21.68
N PHE A 2 -12.54 -17.57 22.58
CA PHE A 2 -11.63 -16.44 22.71
C PHE A 2 -10.27 -16.95 23.21
N GLY A 3 -9.20 -16.27 22.82
CA GLY A 3 -7.84 -16.48 23.33
C GLY A 3 -6.99 -15.27 22.96
N ASN A 4 -7.15 -14.21 23.75
CA ASN A 4 -6.23 -13.06 23.86
C ASN A 4 -4.94 -13.51 24.58
N GLU A 5 -3.80 -12.84 24.30
CA GLU A 5 -2.75 -12.26 25.20
C GLU A 5 -1.85 -11.39 24.29
N GLY A 6 -1.72 -10.06 24.42
CA GLY A 6 -0.94 -9.30 25.42
C GLY A 6 0.47 -8.96 24.88
N PHE A 7 0.72 -7.80 24.24
CA PHE A 7 1.30 -6.54 24.77
C PHE A 7 2.78 -6.56 25.26
N VAL A 8 3.69 -5.99 24.43
CA VAL A 8 4.88 -5.09 24.68
C VAL A 8 6.09 -5.61 25.51
N PRO A 9 7.39 -5.48 25.10
CA PRO A 9 8.18 -4.20 25.01
C PRO A 9 9.24 -4.15 23.87
N LYS A 10 9.94 -3.05 23.51
CA LYS A 10 10.63 -2.02 24.30
C LYS A 10 10.73 -0.68 23.57
N ALA A 11 10.28 0.38 24.24
CA ALA A 11 10.90 1.70 24.14
C ALA A 11 12.14 1.72 25.05
N HIS A 12 13.15 2.49 24.67
CA HIS A 12 14.41 2.77 25.39
C HIS A 12 15.44 1.62 25.48
N VAL A 13 16.42 1.69 24.59
CA VAL A 13 17.84 1.55 24.99
C VAL A 13 18.55 2.76 24.37
N PHE A 14 18.64 3.87 25.12
CA PHE A 14 19.86 4.31 25.83
C PHE A 14 20.88 4.84 24.80
N ARG A 15 20.91 6.14 24.47
CA ARG A 15 21.63 7.18 25.22
C ARG A 15 22.87 6.65 25.94
N ASP A 16 23.84 6.13 25.18
CA ASP A 16 25.25 6.49 25.31
C ASP A 16 26.00 5.91 24.11
N GLU A 17 26.79 6.76 23.46
CA GLU A 17 27.99 6.48 22.66
C GLU A 17 28.34 7.79 21.88
N ALA A 18 28.07 8.96 22.47
CA ALA A 18 28.41 10.27 21.90
C ALA A 18 29.93 10.48 21.80
N THR A 19 30.71 9.63 22.45
CA THR A 19 32.17 9.74 22.55
C THR A 19 32.92 8.93 21.48
N LYS A 20 32.23 8.07 20.71
CA LYS A 20 32.85 7.35 19.56
C LYS A 20 32.61 7.99 18.20
N PHE A 21 31.69 8.96 18.12
CA PHE A 21 31.36 9.65 16.88
C PHE A 21 32.31 10.80 16.49
N LEU A 22 33.12 11.30 17.42
CA LEU A 22 33.96 12.49 17.18
C LEU A 22 35.29 12.21 16.46
N LEU A 23 35.68 10.94 16.26
CA LEU A 23 36.94 10.61 15.57
C LEU A 23 36.76 10.28 14.07
N PHE A 24 35.54 10.05 13.59
CA PHE A 24 35.27 9.79 12.17
C PHE A 24 34.80 11.04 11.40
N ALA A 25 34.95 12.23 11.99
CA ALA A 25 34.39 13.49 11.50
C ALA A 25 35.33 14.31 10.58
N ASN A 26 36.29 13.70 9.87
CA ASN A 26 37.22 14.45 9.02
C ASN A 26 37.43 13.91 7.59
N ILE A 27 36.63 12.94 7.11
CA ILE A 27 36.83 12.37 5.75
C ILE A 27 35.55 12.26 4.90
N PHE A 28 34.34 12.46 5.44
CA PHE A 28 33.13 12.43 4.61
C PHE A 28 32.64 13.85 4.28
N PRO A 29 32.56 14.23 3.00
CA PRO A 29 32.05 15.53 2.58
C PRO A 29 30.59 15.68 3.02
N VAL A 30 30.26 16.91 3.45
CA VAL A 30 28.91 17.37 3.76
C VAL A 30 27.92 16.83 2.72
N GLU A 31 26.94 16.05 3.18
CA GLU A 31 25.86 15.54 2.36
C GLU A 31 25.13 16.74 1.76
N HIS A 32 25.28 16.93 0.45
CA HIS A 32 24.45 17.87 -0.29
C HIS A 32 23.01 17.44 -0.05
N ALA A 33 22.17 18.37 0.42
CA ALA A 33 20.73 18.19 0.38
C ALA A 33 20.31 18.04 -1.09
N THR A 34 20.31 16.80 -1.60
CA THR A 34 19.63 16.49 -2.85
C THR A 34 18.19 16.89 -2.60
N ARG A 35 17.67 17.83 -3.40
CA ARG A 35 16.23 18.10 -3.42
C ARG A 35 15.55 16.78 -3.78
N VAL A 36 15.10 16.02 -2.78
CA VAL A 36 14.19 14.92 -3.01
C VAL A 36 13.01 15.56 -3.71
N ASN A 37 12.83 15.20 -4.98
CA ASN A 37 11.73 15.72 -5.77
C ASN A 37 10.47 15.51 -4.92
N ALA A 38 9.70 16.55 -4.62
CA ALA A 38 8.57 16.46 -3.68
C ALA A 38 7.56 15.37 -4.09
N HIS A 39 7.62 14.94 -5.34
CA HIS A 39 6.89 13.82 -5.93
C HIS A 39 7.39 12.44 -5.49
N GLU A 40 8.71 12.25 -5.47
CA GLU A 40 9.37 11.02 -5.03
C GLU A 40 9.21 10.83 -3.52
N SER A 41 9.21 11.94 -2.75
CA SER A 41 8.99 11.88 -1.30
C SER A 41 7.59 11.38 -0.93
N TYR A 42 6.54 11.67 -1.71
CA TYR A 42 5.20 11.16 -1.43
C TYR A 42 5.09 9.63 -1.59
N ALA A 43 5.71 9.06 -2.63
CA ALA A 43 5.73 7.61 -2.82
C ALA A 43 6.58 6.93 -1.74
N GLN A 44 7.75 7.48 -1.44
CA GLN A 44 8.61 6.98 -0.36
C GLN A 44 7.85 6.93 0.96
N GLU A 45 7.18 8.03 1.34
CA GLU A 45 6.40 8.09 2.58
C GLU A 45 5.26 7.07 2.60
N ALA A 46 4.46 7.00 1.53
CA ALA A 46 3.35 6.05 1.44
C ALA A 46 3.81 4.58 1.50
N CYS A 47 5.01 4.30 1.00
CA CYS A 47 5.56 2.95 0.92
C CYS A 47 6.34 2.50 2.16
N LYS A 48 6.69 3.40 3.09
CA LYS A 48 7.44 3.06 4.33
C LYS A 48 6.80 1.94 5.15
N VAL A 49 5.47 1.88 5.18
CA VAL A 49 4.69 0.89 5.93
C VAL A 49 4.57 -0.47 5.21
N THR A 50 5.13 -0.61 4.01
CA THR A 50 5.06 -1.85 3.22
C THR A 50 6.30 -2.71 3.43
N ARG A 51 6.12 -4.04 3.36
CA ARG A 51 7.24 -4.99 3.45
C ARG A 51 8.25 -4.83 2.31
N TYR A 52 7.78 -4.51 1.11
CA TYR A 52 8.60 -4.38 -0.09
C TYR A 52 8.63 -2.94 -0.58
N GLN A 53 9.30 -2.07 0.18
CA GLN A 53 9.29 -0.62 -0.04
C GLN A 53 9.77 -0.23 -1.46
N ASN A 54 10.89 -0.79 -1.91
CA ASN A 54 11.43 -0.51 -3.25
C ASN A 54 10.47 -0.93 -4.38
N LEU A 55 9.77 -2.06 -4.22
CA LEU A 55 8.78 -2.51 -5.17
C LEU A 55 7.57 -1.57 -5.17
N CYS A 56 7.07 -1.20 -3.98
CA CYS A 56 5.96 -0.26 -3.83
C CYS A 56 6.24 1.09 -4.51
N VAL A 57 7.41 1.68 -4.28
CA VAL A 57 7.79 2.97 -4.89
C VAL A 57 7.82 2.86 -6.41
N LYS A 58 8.45 1.81 -6.95
CA LYS A 58 8.50 1.57 -8.41
C LYS A 58 7.10 1.37 -9.00
N SER A 59 6.27 0.55 -8.36
CA SER A 59 4.91 0.24 -8.81
C SER A 59 3.98 1.45 -8.79
N LEU A 60 4.20 2.40 -7.88
CA LEU A 60 3.30 3.53 -7.66
C LEU A 60 3.86 4.89 -8.12
N ALA A 61 5.04 4.92 -8.75
CA ALA A 61 5.72 6.14 -9.20
C ALA A 61 4.85 7.02 -10.14
N SER A 62 3.93 6.43 -10.90
CA SER A 62 3.01 7.18 -11.79
C SER A 62 1.81 7.81 -11.07
N TYR A 63 1.59 7.49 -9.79
CA TYR A 63 0.42 7.92 -9.01
C TYR A 63 0.70 9.06 -8.03
N THR A 64 1.97 9.31 -7.71
CA THR A 64 2.50 10.43 -6.91
C THR A 64 1.79 11.77 -7.13
N ASN A 65 1.60 12.22 -8.38
CA ASN A 65 0.88 13.48 -8.70
C ASN A 65 -0.61 13.42 -8.33
N LYS A 66 -1.25 12.28 -8.53
CA LYS A 66 -2.69 12.10 -8.29
C LYS A 66 -2.98 11.87 -6.81
N ALA A 67 -2.13 11.10 -6.14
CA ALA A 67 -2.31 10.68 -4.76
C ALA A 67 -1.85 11.72 -3.75
N ARG A 68 -0.70 12.37 -3.97
CA ARG A 68 -0.09 13.37 -3.07
C ARG A 68 -0.13 12.88 -1.61
N ARG A 69 -0.78 13.63 -0.72
CA ARG A 69 -0.92 13.31 0.72
C ARG A 69 -2.16 12.48 1.07
N SER A 70 -2.93 11.98 0.09
CA SER A 70 -4.19 11.29 0.36
C SER A 70 -3.99 9.77 0.51
N PRO A 71 -4.14 9.19 1.71
CA PRO A 71 -3.96 7.76 1.93
C PRO A 71 -4.98 6.91 1.17
N ILE A 72 -6.23 7.39 0.99
CA ILE A 72 -7.21 6.69 0.14
C ILE A 72 -6.73 6.60 -1.30
N ARG A 73 -6.14 7.67 -1.84
CA ARG A 73 -5.70 7.67 -3.23
C ARG A 73 -4.54 6.70 -3.43
N TRP A 74 -3.62 6.62 -2.46
CA TRP A 74 -2.57 5.59 -2.45
C TRP A 74 -3.15 4.17 -2.36
N ALA A 75 -4.12 3.92 -1.46
CA ALA A 75 -4.78 2.62 -1.38
C ALA A 75 -5.49 2.24 -2.69
N ARG A 76 -6.19 3.19 -3.33
CA ARG A 76 -6.83 2.96 -4.64
C ARG A 76 -5.79 2.66 -5.73
N ALA A 77 -4.67 3.37 -5.73
CA ALA A 77 -3.57 3.12 -6.67
C ALA A 77 -2.98 1.72 -6.47
N GLY A 78 -2.68 1.32 -5.23
CA GLY A 78 -2.20 -0.02 -4.89
C GLY A 78 -3.15 -1.13 -5.32
N VAL A 79 -4.45 -0.98 -5.07
CA VAL A 79 -5.46 -1.94 -5.54
C VAL A 79 -5.55 -1.96 -7.07
N SER A 80 -5.42 -0.81 -7.74
CA SER A 80 -5.47 -0.72 -9.21
C SER A 80 -4.27 -1.40 -9.86
N VAL A 81 -3.07 -1.23 -9.30
CA VAL A 81 -1.86 -1.95 -9.75
C VAL A 81 -2.04 -3.45 -9.51
N SER A 82 -2.47 -3.86 -8.31
CA SER A 82 -2.71 -5.27 -8.00
C SER A 82 -3.71 -5.91 -8.96
N LEU A 83 -4.80 -5.21 -9.28
CA LEU A 83 -5.82 -5.67 -10.22
C LEU A 83 -5.25 -5.89 -11.63
N ARG A 84 -4.35 -5.01 -12.08
CA ARG A 84 -3.67 -5.16 -13.38
C ARG A 84 -2.84 -6.43 -13.40
N GLU A 85 -2.03 -6.66 -12.37
CA GLU A 85 -1.15 -7.84 -12.30
C GLU A 85 -1.96 -9.13 -12.18
N VAL A 86 -2.98 -9.18 -11.33
CA VAL A 86 -3.87 -10.34 -11.19
C VAL A 86 -4.57 -10.67 -12.51
N LYS A 87 -4.99 -9.67 -13.31
CA LYS A 87 -5.55 -9.92 -14.65
C LYS A 87 -4.56 -10.59 -15.60
N LEU A 88 -3.28 -10.20 -15.55
CA LEU A 88 -2.23 -10.82 -16.37
C LEU A 88 -2.02 -12.28 -15.94
N VAL A 89 -1.94 -12.54 -14.63
CA VAL A 89 -1.78 -13.89 -14.10
C VAL A 89 -2.99 -14.76 -14.42
N ALA A 90 -4.22 -14.25 -14.26
CA ALA A 90 -5.44 -14.99 -14.60
C ALA A 90 -5.49 -15.38 -16.09
N ARG A 91 -5.08 -14.48 -17.00
CA ARG A 91 -4.97 -14.79 -18.44
C ARG A 91 -3.92 -15.87 -18.69
N TYR A 92 -2.77 -15.77 -18.03
CA TYR A 92 -1.70 -16.76 -18.15
C TYR A 92 -2.16 -18.14 -17.64
N LEU A 93 -2.76 -18.22 -16.46
CA LEU A 93 -3.30 -19.46 -15.89
C LEU A 93 -4.39 -20.07 -16.78
N ASN A 94 -5.27 -19.26 -17.36
CA ASN A 94 -6.25 -19.75 -18.33
C ASN A 94 -5.58 -20.30 -19.60
N SER A 95 -4.53 -19.65 -20.11
CA SER A 95 -3.77 -20.18 -21.25
C SER A 95 -3.09 -21.51 -20.92
N LEU A 96 -2.56 -21.66 -19.71
CA LEU A 96 -2.00 -22.92 -19.22
C LEU A 96 -3.08 -23.99 -19.11
N LYS A 97 -4.26 -23.66 -18.55
CA LYS A 97 -5.40 -24.57 -18.43
C LYS A 97 -5.78 -25.14 -19.80
N MET A 98 -5.87 -24.31 -20.83
CA MET A 98 -6.18 -24.74 -22.20
C MET A 98 -5.12 -25.67 -22.79
N ARG A 99 -3.83 -25.39 -22.56
CA ARG A 99 -2.72 -26.24 -23.00
C ARG A 99 -2.61 -27.55 -22.21
N SER A 100 -3.07 -27.55 -20.95
CA SER A 100 -3.00 -28.70 -20.05
C SER A 100 -4.00 -29.80 -20.43
N ASN A 101 -5.15 -29.42 -21.01
CA ASN A 101 -6.18 -30.36 -21.46
C ASN A 101 -5.69 -31.35 -22.53
N THR A 102 -4.57 -31.08 -23.22
CA THR A 102 -4.00 -31.98 -24.23
C THR A 102 -2.79 -32.79 -23.73
N ARG A 103 -2.16 -32.45 -22.59
CA ARG A 103 -0.88 -33.07 -22.18
C ARG A 103 -0.70 -33.40 -20.69
N SER A 104 -1.55 -32.95 -19.77
CA SER A 104 -1.34 -33.16 -18.33
C SER A 104 -2.37 -34.10 -17.71
N LYS A 105 -1.94 -35.26 -17.20
CA LYS A 105 -2.71 -36.12 -16.28
C LYS A 105 -2.18 -35.95 -14.85
N GLY A 106 -3.08 -35.92 -13.86
CA GLY A 106 -2.74 -35.99 -12.42
C GLY A 106 -2.89 -34.70 -11.59
N ARG A 107 -2.20 -34.65 -10.45
CA ARG A 107 -2.29 -33.64 -9.37
C ARG A 107 -2.00 -32.20 -9.84
N ASN A 108 -1.14 -32.03 -10.84
CA ASN A 108 -0.78 -30.73 -11.39
C ASN A 108 -1.97 -30.04 -12.08
N ARG A 109 -2.91 -30.81 -12.63
CA ARG A 109 -4.12 -30.26 -13.24
C ARG A 109 -5.09 -29.74 -12.18
N ALA A 110 -5.24 -30.45 -11.06
CA ALA A 110 -6.08 -30.01 -9.95
C ALA A 110 -5.53 -28.70 -9.35
N ALA A 111 -4.24 -28.66 -9.02
CA ALA A 111 -3.60 -27.44 -8.51
C ALA A 111 -3.72 -26.25 -9.47
N LEU A 112 -3.64 -26.49 -10.79
CA LEU A 112 -3.85 -25.44 -11.78
C LEU A 112 -5.29 -24.91 -11.79
N LEU A 113 -6.29 -25.77 -11.62
CA LEU A 113 -7.69 -25.36 -11.52
C LEU A 113 -7.93 -24.54 -10.25
N ASP A 114 -7.38 -24.95 -9.11
CA ASP A 114 -7.45 -24.22 -7.84
C ASP A 114 -6.81 -22.82 -7.99
N CYS A 115 -5.66 -22.73 -8.67
CA CYS A 115 -5.03 -21.46 -8.99
C CYS A 115 -5.94 -20.57 -9.87
N VAL A 116 -6.58 -21.13 -10.90
CA VAL A 116 -7.50 -20.36 -11.76
C VAL A 116 -8.68 -19.81 -10.96
N GLU A 117 -9.28 -20.62 -10.09
CA GLU A 117 -10.38 -20.21 -9.22
C GLU A 117 -9.95 -19.14 -8.21
N CYS A 118 -8.84 -19.36 -7.50
CA CYS A 118 -8.29 -18.41 -6.54
C CYS A 118 -7.99 -17.03 -7.15
N PHE A 119 -7.43 -17.00 -8.36
CA PHE A 119 -7.17 -15.73 -9.05
C PHE A 119 -8.45 -15.07 -9.58
N GLN A 120 -9.48 -15.84 -9.90
CA GLN A 120 -10.79 -15.29 -10.26
C GLN A 120 -11.46 -14.63 -9.05
N ASP A 121 -11.47 -15.30 -7.90
CA ASP A 121 -11.97 -14.74 -6.64
C ASP A 121 -11.18 -13.49 -6.22
N THR A 122 -9.87 -13.50 -6.45
CA THR A 122 -9.01 -12.35 -6.18
C THR A 122 -9.43 -11.14 -7.01
N LEU A 123 -9.78 -11.31 -8.29
CA LEU A 123 -10.28 -10.21 -9.13
C LEU A 123 -11.56 -9.60 -8.54
N ASP A 124 -12.50 -10.45 -8.13
CA ASP A 124 -13.77 -10.01 -7.56
C ASP A 124 -13.56 -9.26 -6.22
N ASN A 125 -12.68 -9.77 -5.38
CA ASN A 125 -12.33 -9.14 -4.10
C ASN A 125 -11.61 -7.79 -4.29
N LEU A 126 -10.73 -7.66 -5.29
CA LEU A 126 -10.11 -6.39 -5.64
C LEU A 126 -11.14 -5.37 -6.17
N HIS A 127 -12.11 -5.82 -6.97
CA HIS A 127 -13.23 -4.97 -7.42
C HIS A 127 -14.10 -4.49 -6.25
N LYS A 128 -14.45 -5.39 -5.33
CA LYS A 128 -15.16 -5.05 -4.08
C LYS A 128 -14.37 -4.04 -3.25
N SER A 129 -13.06 -4.24 -3.13
CA SER A 129 -12.15 -3.33 -2.42
C SER A 129 -12.15 -1.92 -3.01
N LEU A 130 -12.14 -1.79 -4.35
CA LEU A 130 -12.30 -0.48 -5.01
C LEU A 130 -13.65 0.17 -4.70
N GLY A 131 -14.72 -0.63 -4.61
CA GLY A 131 -16.04 -0.18 -4.19
C GLY A 131 -16.02 0.41 -2.77
N VAL A 132 -15.42 -0.31 -1.81
CA VAL A 132 -15.25 0.16 -0.43
C VAL A 132 -14.43 1.46 -0.40
N LEU A 133 -13.30 1.51 -1.09
CA LEU A 133 -12.45 2.71 -1.14
C LEU A 133 -13.14 3.91 -1.79
N ARG A 134 -14.12 3.71 -2.68
CA ARG A 134 -14.96 4.77 -3.24
C ARG A 134 -15.93 5.32 -2.18
N ARG A 135 -16.61 4.44 -1.45
CA ARG A 135 -17.50 4.83 -0.36
C ARG A 135 -16.75 5.57 0.75
N LEU A 136 -15.57 5.10 1.14
CA LEU A 136 -14.73 5.77 2.14
C LEU A 136 -14.21 7.14 1.70
N SER A 137 -14.05 7.36 0.39
CA SER A 137 -13.70 8.68 -0.13
C SER A 137 -14.85 9.66 -0.02
N PHE A 138 -16.08 9.20 -0.29
CA PHE A 138 -17.28 10.02 -0.20
C PHE A 138 -17.65 10.31 1.26
N GLY A 139 -17.63 9.29 2.13
CA GLY A 139 -17.90 9.47 3.56
C GLY A 139 -16.96 10.47 4.23
N ARG A 140 -15.67 10.49 3.87
CA ARG A 140 -14.74 11.53 4.35
C ARG A 140 -15.04 12.92 3.81
N SER A 141 -15.55 13.03 2.59
CA SER A 141 -15.98 14.33 2.04
C SER A 141 -17.21 14.85 2.79
N ILE A 142 -18.19 13.98 3.08
CA ILE A 142 -19.35 14.36 3.89
C ILE A 142 -18.92 14.74 5.30
N GLN A 143 -18.06 13.94 5.94
CA GLN A 143 -17.62 14.25 7.29
C GLN A 143 -16.91 15.60 7.38
N ARG A 144 -16.05 15.93 6.42
CA ARG A 144 -15.43 17.26 6.35
C ARG A 144 -16.44 18.38 6.11
N ALA A 145 -17.46 18.14 5.28
CA ALA A 145 -18.52 19.13 5.04
C ALA A 145 -19.40 19.32 6.28
N ASN A 146 -19.68 18.26 7.04
CA ASN A 146 -20.41 18.33 8.30
C ASN A 146 -19.59 18.99 9.41
N GLU A 147 -18.27 18.76 9.47
CA GLU A 147 -17.36 19.44 10.39
C GLU A 147 -17.32 20.96 10.11
N GLN A 148 -17.36 21.39 8.83
CA GLN A 148 -17.45 22.81 8.47
C GLN A 148 -18.80 23.47 8.80
N HIS A 149 -19.88 22.69 8.97
CA HIS A 149 -21.17 23.21 9.40
C HIS A 149 -21.24 23.39 10.94
N LEU A 150 -20.38 22.71 11.71
CA LEU A 150 -20.30 22.90 13.16
C LEU A 150 -19.52 24.18 13.54
N ASP A 151 -18.59 24.66 12.71
CA ASP A 151 -17.88 25.93 12.95
C ASP A 151 -18.76 27.18 12.74
N LEU A 152 -19.87 27.09 11.97
CA LEU A 152 -20.80 28.22 11.81
C LEU A 152 -21.70 28.42 13.04
N ALA A 153 -21.90 27.40 13.86
CA ALA A 153 -22.68 27.51 15.10
C ALA A 153 -21.90 28.24 16.22
N GLN A 154 -20.57 28.35 16.09
CA GLN A 154 -19.72 29.05 17.04
C GLN A 154 -19.65 30.57 16.81
N CYS A 155 -20.13 31.06 15.65
CA CYS A 155 -20.15 32.50 15.33
C CYS A 155 -21.49 33.22 15.61
N ILE A 156 -22.48 32.55 16.21
CA ILE A 156 -23.79 33.16 16.56
C ILE A 156 -23.90 33.41 18.08
N SER A 157 -22.89 33.03 18.87
CA SER A 157 -22.87 33.19 20.34
C SER A 157 -21.78 34.14 20.86
N ASP A 158 -21.12 34.90 19.98
CA ASP A 158 -20.25 36.04 20.33
C ASP A 158 -20.86 37.35 19.83
#